data_AF-A0A953ZWR9-F1
#
_entry.id   AF-A0A953ZWR9-F1
#
_cell.length_a   1.000
_cell.length_b   1.000
_cell.length_c   1.000
_cell.angle_alpha   90.00
_cell.angle_beta   90.00
_cell.angle_gamma   90.00
#
_symmetry.space_group_name_H-M   'P 1'
#
loop_
_entity.id
_entity.type
_entity.pdbx_description
1 polymer ?
#
loop_
_entity_poly.entity_id
_entity_poly.type
_entity_poly.pdbx_seq_one_letter_code
_entity_poly.pdbx_strand_id
1 'polypeptide(L)'
;MVHGGDATLDPDDWPAFRGLAHRMLDDLLDSFERVRTGPAWQAMPDAIRQALHTPLPREGLGVEEVYRRFTELVLPFTNGNRHPRFFGWV
;
A
#
# COMPACT_ATOMS: atom_id res chain seq x y z
N MET A 1 9.15 27.06 18.42
CA MET A 1 7.75 27.05 18.89
C MET A 1 6.92 26.46 17.76
N VAL A 2 6.66 25.16 17.79
CA VAL A 2 5.85 24.48 16.76
C VAL A 2 4.40 24.87 17.02
N HIS A 3 3.79 25.61 16.09
CA HIS A 3 2.36 25.90 16.12
C HIS A 3 1.61 24.60 15.83
N GLY A 4 1.04 24.00 16.88
CA GLY A 4 0.01 22.98 16.73
C GLY A 4 -1.28 23.62 16.24
N GLY A 5 -1.43 23.74 14.92
CA GLY A 5 -2.76 23.65 14.30
C GLY A 5 -3.11 22.17 14.22
N ASP A 6 -4.38 21.82 14.46
CA ASP A 6 -4.89 20.45 14.52
C ASP A 6 -4.21 19.53 13.49
N ALA A 7 -3.43 18.56 13.98
CA ALA A 7 -2.72 17.59 13.14
C ALA A 7 -3.71 16.58 12.55
N THR A 8 -4.51 17.05 11.60
CA THR A 8 -5.44 16.23 10.83
C THR A 8 -4.71 15.53 9.69
N LEU A 9 -5.28 14.42 9.23
CA LEU A 9 -4.89 13.75 7.99
C LEU A 9 -5.74 14.21 6.80
N ASP A 10 -6.52 15.28 6.97
CA ASP A 10 -7.31 15.85 5.90
C ASP A 10 -6.40 16.31 4.75
N PRO A 11 -6.76 16.00 3.49
CA PRO A 11 -6.00 16.48 2.35
C PRO A 11 -6.19 17.98 2.17
N ASP A 12 -5.10 18.66 1.78
CA ASP A 12 -5.16 20.07 1.37
C ASP A 12 -6.01 20.27 0.11
N ASP A 13 -6.09 19.24 -0.76
CA ASP A 13 -6.87 19.22 -2.00
C ASP A 13 -7.80 17.99 -2.05
N TRP A 14 -9.07 18.21 -1.71
CA TRP A 14 -10.11 17.18 -1.71
C TRP A 14 -10.41 16.60 -3.10
N PRO A 15 -10.58 17.39 -4.18
CA PRO A 15 -10.70 16.86 -5.53
C PRO A 15 -9.54 15.93 -5.95
N ALA A 16 -8.29 16.33 -5.70
CA ALA A 16 -7.12 15.51 -6.03
C ALA A 16 -7.11 14.21 -5.22
N PHE A 17 -7.35 14.31 -3.91
CA PHE A 17 -7.44 13.13 -3.04
C PHE A 17 -8.56 12.18 -3.45
N ARG A 18 -9.74 12.69 -3.83
CA ARG A 18 -10.84 11.86 -4.35
C ARG A 18 -10.43 11.11 -5.61
N GLY A 19 -9.75 11.78 -6.53
CA GLY A 19 -9.23 11.16 -7.75
C GLY A 19 -8.23 10.03 -7.43
N LEU A 20 -7.33 10.24 -6.47
CA LEU A 20 -6.42 9.20 -6.01
C LEU A 20 -7.18 8.05 -5.35
N ALA A 21 -8.12 8.33 -4.43
CA ALA A 21 -8.88 7.32 -3.71
C ALA A 21 -9.67 6.38 -4.65
N HIS A 22 -10.26 6.92 -5.72
CA HIS A 22 -10.90 6.09 -6.75
C HIS A 22 -9.90 5.16 -7.44
N ARG A 23 -8.72 5.66 -7.85
CA ARG A 23 -7.68 4.81 -8.44
C ARG A 23 -7.20 3.72 -7.48
N MET A 24 -7.02 4.05 -6.21
CA MET A 24 -6.63 3.08 -5.17
C MET A 24 -7.67 1.97 -5.04
N LEU A 25 -8.97 2.31 -5.10
CA LEU A 25 -10.04 1.34 -5.06
C LEU A 25 -10.04 0.45 -6.31
N ASP A 26 -9.94 1.05 -7.49
CA ASP A 26 -9.91 0.32 -8.76
C ASP A 26 -8.73 -0.67 -8.81
N ASP A 27 -7.52 -0.23 -8.45
CA ASP A 27 -6.32 -1.09 -8.41
C ASP A 27 -6.47 -2.27 -7.44
N LEU A 28 -7.12 -2.06 -6.29
CA LEU A 28 -7.37 -3.13 -5.31
C LEU A 28 -8.43 -4.12 -5.81
N LEU A 29 -9.50 -3.64 -6.44
CA LEU A 29 -10.52 -4.49 -7.06
C LEU A 29 -9.90 -5.34 -8.17
N ASP A 30 -9.07 -4.72 -9.02
CA ASP A 30 -8.25 -5.38 -10.03
C ASP A 30 -7.34 -6.45 -9.44
N SER A 31 -6.71 -6.17 -8.30
CA SER A 31 -5.89 -7.16 -7.57
C SER A 31 -6.73 -8.35 -7.09
N PHE A 32 -7.93 -8.12 -6.58
CA PHE A 32 -8.83 -9.19 -6.12
C PHE A 32 -9.38 -10.03 -7.27
N GLU A 33 -9.73 -9.42 -8.40
CA GLU A 33 -10.19 -10.15 -9.59
C GLU A 33 -9.09 -11.12 -10.07
N ARG A 34 -7.84 -10.63 -10.08
CA ARG A 34 -6.67 -11.40 -10.55
C ARG A 34 -6.09 -12.35 -9.50
N VAL A 35 -6.44 -12.21 -8.21
CA VAL A 35 -5.79 -12.98 -7.13
C VAL A 35 -5.86 -14.48 -7.37
N ARG A 36 -6.96 -14.99 -7.94
CA ARG A 36 -7.19 -16.42 -8.18
C ARG A 36 -6.24 -17.04 -9.21
N THR A 37 -5.81 -16.27 -10.19
CA THR A 37 -4.93 -16.74 -11.28
C THR A 37 -3.45 -16.70 -10.89
N GLY A 38 -3.10 -15.92 -9.87
CA GLY A 38 -1.74 -15.81 -9.33
C GLY A 38 -1.35 -16.91 -8.34
N PRO A 39 -0.11 -16.86 -7.82
CA PRO A 39 0.32 -17.72 -6.74
C PRO A 39 -0.39 -17.36 -5.42
N ALA A 40 -0.69 -18.37 -4.60
CA ALA A 40 -1.27 -18.15 -3.27
C ALA A 40 -0.31 -17.41 -2.33
N TRP A 41 1.00 -17.55 -2.55
CA TRP A 41 2.05 -16.85 -1.84
C TRP A 41 3.28 -16.74 -2.73
N GLN A 42 4.03 -15.65 -2.60
CA GLN A 42 5.33 -15.49 -3.23
C GLN A 42 6.34 -14.94 -2.22
N ALA A 43 7.59 -15.42 -2.30
CA ALA A 43 8.66 -14.95 -1.45
C ALA A 43 8.97 -13.46 -1.77
N MET A 44 9.10 -12.65 -0.73
CA MET A 44 9.57 -11.27 -0.87
C MET A 44 11.06 -11.26 -1.24
N PRO A 45 11.46 -10.66 -2.37
CA PRO A 45 12.87 -10.53 -2.75
C PRO A 45 13.66 -9.70 -1.73
N ASP A 46 14.94 -10.00 -1.56
CA ASP A 46 15.80 -9.29 -0.59
C ASP A 46 15.90 -7.79 -0.85
N ALA A 47 15.89 -7.37 -2.12
CA ALA A 47 15.89 -5.95 -2.49
C ALA A 47 14.64 -5.21 -1.96
N ILE A 48 13.47 -5.86 -2.00
CA ILE A 48 12.22 -5.30 -1.47
C ILE A 48 12.27 -5.25 0.06
N ARG A 49 12.77 -6.31 0.69
CA ARG A 49 13.00 -6.35 2.14
C ARG A 49 13.92 -5.22 2.60
N GLN A 50 15.03 -5.00 1.90
CA GLN A 50 15.98 -3.93 2.19
C GLN A 50 15.35 -2.54 2.01
N ALA A 51 14.53 -2.34 0.98
CA ALA A 51 13.82 -1.08 0.77
C ALA A 51 12.89 -0.73 1.95
N LEU A 52 12.25 -1.72 2.57
CA LEU A 52 11.41 -1.56 3.76
C LEU A 52 12.19 -1.30 5.06
N HIS A 53 13.49 -1.59 5.10
CA HIS A 53 14.37 -1.32 6.25
C HIS A 53 15.06 0.05 6.19
N THR A 54 14.65 0.91 5.26
CA THR A 54 15.18 2.28 5.18
C THR A 54 14.68 3.15 6.35
N PRO A 55 15.47 4.15 6.80
CA PRO A 55 15.03 5.05 7.87
C PRO A 55 13.73 5.79 7.52
N LEU A 56 12.88 6.00 8.52
CA LEU A 56 11.66 6.79 8.33
C LEU A 56 12.00 8.22 7.89
N PRO A 57 11.25 8.79 6.93
CA PRO A 57 11.45 10.17 6.51
C PRO A 57 11.11 11.12 7.66
N ARG A 58 11.83 12.24 7.73
CA ARG A 58 11.57 13.28 8.75
C ARG A 58 10.37 14.15 8.42
N GLU A 59 9.97 14.17 7.15
CA GLU A 59 8.84 14.92 6.62
C GLU A 59 7.87 13.95 5.93
N GLY A 60 6.61 14.38 5.77
CA GLY A 60 5.62 13.60 5.04
C GLY A 60 5.99 13.42 3.57
N LEU A 61 5.78 12.22 3.03
CA LEU A 61 6.09 11.89 1.62
C LEU A 61 5.00 12.32 0.63
N GLY A 62 3.81 12.66 1.11
CA GLY A 62 2.62 12.84 0.29
C GLY A 62 1.91 11.51 -0.01
N VAL A 63 0.59 11.55 -0.17
CA VAL A 63 -0.26 10.35 -0.28
C VAL A 63 -0.01 9.57 -1.57
N GLU A 64 0.30 10.25 -2.67
CA GLU A 64 0.62 9.62 -3.96
C GLU A 64 1.89 8.77 -3.88
N GLU A 65 2.95 9.31 -3.26
CA GLU A 65 4.23 8.60 -3.11
C GLU A 65 4.10 7.44 -2.13
N VAL A 66 3.34 7.62 -1.04
CA VAL A 66 3.03 6.52 -0.11
C VAL A 66 2.26 5.42 -0.84
N TYR A 67 1.25 5.77 -1.65
CA TYR A 67 0.47 4.80 -2.40
C TYR A 67 1.32 4.05 -3.42
N ARG A 68 2.18 4.75 -4.18
CA ARG A 68 3.13 4.13 -5.12
C ARG A 68 4.06 3.14 -4.42
N ARG A 69 4.61 3.48 -3.26
CA ARG A 69 5.45 2.56 -2.47
C ARG A 69 4.66 1.35 -1.97
N PHE A 70 3.40 1.55 -1.56
CA PHE A 70 2.53 0.46 -1.14
C PHE A 70 2.29 -0.54 -2.27
N THR A 71 1.95 -0.08 -3.47
CA THR A 71 1.67 -0.96 -4.61
C THR A 71 2.91 -1.72 -5.08
N GLU A 72 4.10 -1.12 -4.98
CA GLU A 72 5.37 -1.76 -5.37
C GLU A 72 5.95 -2.69 -4.31
N LEU A 73 5.96 -2.27 -3.04
CA LEU A 73 6.75 -2.91 -1.98
C LEU A 73 5.91 -3.81 -1.06
N VAL A 74 4.58 -3.63 -1.01
CA VAL A 74 3.72 -4.30 -0.03
C VAL A 74 2.67 -5.18 -0.71
N LEU A 75 1.85 -4.60 -1.60
CA LEU A 75 0.69 -5.28 -2.19
C LEU A 75 1.02 -6.63 -2.86
N PRO A 76 2.14 -6.81 -3.57
CA PRO A 76 2.47 -8.09 -4.19
C PRO A 76 2.88 -9.17 -3.18
N PHE A 77 3.37 -8.80 -2.00
CA PHE A 77 4.07 -9.70 -1.07
C PHE A 77 3.28 -9.97 0.22
N THR A 78 1.95 -10.02 0.11
CA THR A 78 1.08 -10.37 1.23
C THR A 78 1.26 -11.83 1.67
N ASN A 79 0.86 -12.15 2.90
CA ASN A 79 0.96 -13.50 3.47
C ASN A 79 0.14 -14.59 2.71
N GLY A 80 -0.76 -14.20 1.80
CA GLY A 80 -1.52 -15.11 0.94
C GLY A 80 -2.97 -15.32 1.34
N ASN A 81 -3.41 -14.77 2.49
CA ASN A 81 -4.75 -15.02 3.06
C ASN A 81 -5.93 -14.53 2.20
N ARG A 82 -5.70 -13.65 1.21
CA ARG A 82 -6.71 -13.21 0.24
C ARG A 82 -6.97 -14.24 -0.86
N HIS A 83 -6.10 -15.24 -1.00
CA HIS A 83 -6.14 -16.19 -2.09
C HIS A 83 -7.01 -17.41 -1.72
N PRO A 84 -7.97 -17.86 -2.58
CA PRO A 84 -8.92 -18.94 -2.24
C PRO A 84 -8.29 -20.33 -2.04
N ARG A 85 -7.07 -20.54 -2.56
CA ARG A 85 -6.24 -21.74 -2.33
C ARG A 85 -5.25 -21.62 -1.16
N PHE A 86 -5.34 -20.57 -0.34
CA PHE A 86 -4.50 -20.44 0.85
C PHE A 86 -5.12 -21.22 2.02
N PHE A 87 -4.41 -22.24 2.51
CA PHE A 87 -4.83 -23.12 3.61
C PHE A 87 -3.82 -23.16 4.76
N GLY A 88 -2.92 -22.16 4.85
CA GLY A 88 -1.93 -22.07 5.91
C GLY A 88 -2.47 -21.31 7.11
N TRP A 89 -2.23 -21.81 8.32
CA TRP A 89 -2.69 -21.24 9.60
C TRP A 89 -4.23 -21.15 9.69
N VAL A 90 -4.81 -21.94 10.61
CA VAL A 90 -6.18 -21.79 11.13
C VAL A 90 -6.07 -21.60 12.64
#